data_AF-A0AAD9I605-F1
#
_entry.id   AF-A0AAD9I605-F1
#
_cell.length_a   1.000
_cell.length_b   1.000
_cell.length_c   1.000
_cell.angle_alpha   90.00
_cell.angle_beta   90.00
_cell.angle_gamma   90.00
#
_symmetry.space_group_name_H-M   'P 1'
#
loop_
_entity.id
_entity.type
_entity.pdbx_description
1 polymer ?
#
loop_
_entity_poly.entity_id
_entity_poly.type
_entity_poly.pdbx_seq_one_letter_code
_entity_poly.pdbx_strand_id
1 'polypeptide(L)' 'MAPGQFDWFLSIGATPQAVAVLNDQPFLFTVLLIVLIGIFLQGLLLWYIHFATMKPEQKKKKEKKGGDSKARAPAKK' A
#
# COMPACT_ATOMS: atom_id res chain seq x y z
N MET A 1 -3.35 -33.14 23.17
CA MET A 1 -3.77 -32.57 21.87
C MET A 1 -2.54 -31.93 21.26
N ALA A 2 -2.24 -32.20 19.98
CA ALA A 2 -1.14 -31.52 19.31
C ALA A 2 -1.45 -30.02 19.24
N PRO A 3 -0.46 -29.13 19.39
CA PRO A 3 -0.67 -27.70 19.22
C PRO A 3 -1.22 -27.41 17.82
N GLY A 4 -2.27 -26.59 17.75
CA GLY A 4 -2.87 -26.13 16.51
C GLY A 4 -1.89 -25.27 15.71
N GLN A 5 -2.01 -25.29 14.39
CA GLN A 5 -1.14 -24.55 13.48
C GLN A 5 -1.13 -23.04 13.77
N PHE A 6 -2.22 -22.50 14.31
CA PHE A 6 -2.38 -21.08 14.60
C PHE A 6 -2.27 -20.74 16.10
N ASP A 7 -1.83 -21.65 16.97
CA ASP A 7 -1.78 -21.38 18.42
C ASP A 7 -0.80 -20.24 18.79
N TRP A 8 0.18 -19.96 17.93
CA TRP A 8 1.06 -18.81 18.08
C TRP A 8 0.32 -17.46 17.92
N PHE A 9 -0.88 -17.44 17.31
CA PHE A 9 -1.71 -16.23 17.26
C PHE A 9 -2.10 -15.74 18.67
N LEU A 10 -2.14 -16.64 19.66
CA LEU A 10 -2.36 -16.26 21.06
C LEU A 10 -1.23 -15.36 21.58
N SER A 11 0.01 -15.58 21.15
CA SER A 11 1.17 -14.78 21.57
C SER A 11 1.17 -13.36 21.00
N ILE A 12 0.46 -13.12 19.90
CA ILE A 12 0.29 -11.79 19.29
C ILE A 12 -1.04 -11.11 19.72
N GLY A 13 -1.76 -11.71 20.68
CA GLY A 13 -2.96 -11.14 21.28
C GLY A 13 -4.28 -11.54 20.63
N ALA A 14 -4.32 -12.60 19.81
CA ALA A 14 -5.59 -13.12 19.31
C ALA A 14 -6.40 -13.79 20.43
N THR A 15 -7.73 -13.70 20.33
CA THR A 15 -8.61 -14.37 21.30
C THR A 15 -8.60 -15.89 21.09
N PRO A 16 -8.74 -16.71 22.14
CA PRO A 16 -8.80 -18.17 22.02
C PRO A 16 -9.90 -18.66 21.06
N GLN A 17 -11.01 -17.95 21.00
CA GLN A 17 -12.10 -18.22 20.06
C GLN A 17 -11.70 -17.98 18.61
N ALA A 18 -10.97 -16.89 18.33
CA ALA A 18 -10.46 -16.62 16.99
C ALA A 18 -9.46 -17.71 16.57
N VAL A 19 -8.57 -18.12 17.47
CA VAL A 19 -7.58 -19.18 17.19
C VAL A 19 -8.24 -20.54 16.97
N ALA A 20 -9.30 -20.88 17.72
CA ALA A 20 -10.09 -22.09 17.48
C ALA A 20 -10.72 -22.10 16.08
N VAL A 21 -11.37 -21.00 15.67
CA VAL A 21 -11.97 -20.87 14.33
C VAL A 21 -10.90 -20.94 13.23
N LEU A 22 -9.73 -20.34 13.44
CA LEU A 22 -8.60 -20.43 12.51
C LEU A 22 -8.10 -21.88 12.36
N ASN A 23 -8.02 -22.63 13.45
CA ASN A 23 -7.62 -24.03 13.44
C ASN A 23 -8.71 -24.96 12.86
N ASP A 24 -10.00 -24.63 13.04
CA ASP A 24 -11.14 -25.40 12.49
C ASP A 24 -11.29 -25.21 10.98
N GLN A 25 -10.96 -24.02 10.45
CA GLN A 25 -11.12 -23.67 9.04
C GLN A 25 -9.84 -23.08 8.42
N PRO A 26 -8.73 -23.83 8.38
CA PRO A 26 -7.43 -23.33 7.92
C PRO A 26 -7.48 -22.82 6.47
N PHE A 27 -8.27 -23.45 5.61
CA PHE A 27 -8.44 -23.04 4.21
C PHE A 27 -9.04 -21.64 4.08
N LEU A 28 -10.03 -21.29 4.90
CA LEU A 28 -10.70 -19.99 4.84
C LEU A 28 -9.71 -18.86 5.13
N PHE A 29 -8.83 -19.07 6.11
CA PHE A 29 -7.76 -18.14 6.45
C PHE A 29 -6.70 -18.02 5.35
N THR A 30 -6.28 -19.15 4.76
CA THR A 30 -5.34 -19.13 3.63
C THR A 30 -5.89 -18.36 2.44
N VAL A 31 -7.16 -18.57 2.08
CA VAL A 31 -7.82 -17.83 1.00
C VAL A 31 -7.85 -16.33 1.32
N LEU A 32 -8.19 -15.94 2.55
CA LEU A 32 -8.17 -14.54 2.98
C LEU A 32 -6.78 -13.91 2.77
N LEU A 33 -5.70 -14.60 3.18
CA LEU A 33 -4.34 -14.12 2.96
C LEU A 33 -3.99 -13.98 1.49
N ILE A 34 -4.36 -14.95 0.64
CA ILE A 34 -4.12 -14.89 -0.80
C ILE A 34 -4.84 -13.69 -1.42
N VAL A 35 -6.10 -13.45 -1.04
CA VAL A 35 -6.88 -12.31 -1.53
C VAL A 35 -6.23 -10.98 -1.11
N LEU A 36 -5.81 -10.86 0.16
CA LEU A 36 -5.11 -9.67 0.64
C LEU A 36 -3.82 -9.43 -0.14
N ILE A 37 -2.99 -10.46 -0.33
CA ILE A 37 -1.76 -10.36 -1.13
C ILE A 37 -2.07 -9.96 -2.57
N GLY A 38 -3.12 -10.53 -3.18
CA GLY A 38 -3.59 -10.17 -4.51
C GLY A 38 -3.94 -8.68 -4.62
N ILE A 39 -4.69 -8.16 -3.66
CA ILE A 39 -5.06 -6.73 -3.59
C ILE A 39 -3.81 -5.85 -3.40
N PHE A 40 -2.88 -6.23 -2.52
CA PHE A 40 -1.63 -5.49 -2.32
C PHE A 40 -0.78 -5.46 -3.60
N LEU A 41 -0.59 -6.60 -4.25
CA LEU A 41 0.15 -6.69 -5.52
C LEU A 41 -0.52 -5.87 -6.61
N GLN A 42 -1.85 -5.91 -6.70
CA GLN A 42 -2.60 -5.11 -7.67
C GLN A 42 -2.48 -3.61 -7.38
N GLY A 43 -2.52 -3.19 -6.11
CA GLY A 43 -2.28 -1.82 -5.69
C GLY A 43 -0.86 -1.34 -6.03
N LEU A 44 0.16 -2.18 -5.79
CA LEU A 44 1.55 -1.88 -6.15
C LEU A 44 1.75 -1.80 -7.67
N LEU A 45 1.09 -2.68 -8.43
CA LEU A 45 1.13 -2.65 -9.90
C LEU A 45 0.50 -1.38 -10.44
N LEU A 46 -0.67 -0.98 -9.91
CA LEU A 46 -1.33 0.27 -10.27
C LEU A 46 -0.49 1.49 -9.91
N TRP A 47 0.13 1.49 -8.72
CA TRP A 47 1.05 2.53 -8.29
C TRP A 47 2.27 2.62 -9.22
N TYR A 48 2.85 1.47 -9.58
CA TYR A 48 3.98 1.39 -10.50
C TYR A 48 3.62 1.92 -11.89
N ILE A 49 2.46 1.52 -12.44
CA ILE A 49 1.96 2.02 -13.72
C ILE A 49 1.71 3.53 -13.61
N HIS A 50 1.11 4.01 -12.53
CA HIS A 50 0.89 5.44 -12.31
C HIS A 50 2.21 6.22 -12.29
N PHE A 51 3.21 5.73 -11.57
CA PHE A 51 4.55 6.32 -11.52
C PHE A 51 5.24 6.30 -12.89
N ALA A 52 5.17 5.20 -13.63
CA ALA A 52 5.80 5.05 -14.95
C ALA A 52 5.07 5.84 -16.06
N THR A 53 3.75 5.94 -16.00
CA THR A 53 2.92 6.69 -16.98
C THR A 53 2.92 8.19 -16.74
N MET A 54 3.31 8.68 -15.55
CA MET A 54 3.72 10.05 -15.31
C MET A 54 5.07 10.34 -16.01
N LYS A 55 5.04 10.27 -17.35
CA LYS A 55 6.16 10.48 -18.26
C LYS A 55 6.87 11.81 -17.95
N PRO A 56 8.21 11.83 -18.02
CA PRO A 56 9.05 13.01 -17.76
C PRO A 56 8.74 14.22 -18.66
N GLU A 57 8.04 14.06 -19.78
CA GLU A 57 7.56 15.17 -20.61
C GLU A 57 6.59 16.11 -19.88
N GLN A 58 5.81 15.63 -18.90
CA GLN A 58 4.93 16.48 -18.09
C GLN A 58 5.69 17.25 -17.01
N LYS A 59 6.82 16.71 -16.51
CA LYS A 59 7.69 17.40 -15.55
C LYS A 59 8.44 18.56 -16.22
N LYS A 60 8.99 18.35 -17.42
CA LYS A 60 9.65 19.41 -18.21
C LYS A 60 8.70 20.54 -18.64
N LYS A 61 7.41 20.25 -18.85
CA LYS A 61 6.40 21.28 -19.16
C LYS A 61 5.93 22.06 -17.92
N LYS A 62 6.00 21.47 -16.72
CA LYS A 62 5.73 22.14 -15.44
C LYS A 62 6.90 23.05 -15.01
N GLU A 63 8.15 22.62 -15.22
CA GLU A 63 9.33 23.47 -14.99
C GLU A 63 9.33 24.71 -15.90
N LYS A 64 8.90 24.57 -17.16
CA LYS A 64 8.80 25.72 -18.10
C LYS A 64 7.66 26.71 -17.78
N LYS A 65 6.71 26.38 -16.90
CA LYS A 65 5.61 27.29 -16.50
C LYS A 65 5.81 27.94 -15.13
N GLY A 66 6.86 27.58 -14.38
CA GLY A 66 7.17 28.15 -13.07
C GLY A 66 8.20 29.27 -13.07
N GLY A 67 8.66 29.69 -14.25
CA GLY A 67 9.78 30.62 -14.42
C GLY A 67 9.41 31.99 -14.96
N ASP A 68 8.32 32.62 -14.50
CA ASP A 68 8.12 34.08 -14.72
C ASP A 68 7.08 34.70 -13.77
N SER A 69 7.33 34.67 -12.45
CA SER A 69 6.53 35.48 -11.51
C SER A 69 7.33 36.06 -10.35
N LYS A 70 8.67 36.01 -10.40
CA LYS A 70 9.54 36.65 -9.39
C LYS A 70 10.44 37.74 -9.96
N ALA A 71 10.07 38.33 -11.10
CA ALA A 71 10.74 39.48 -11.72
C ALA A 71 9.82 40.71 -11.79
N ARG A 72 9.22 41.11 -10.66
CA ARG A 72 8.71 42.49 -10.52
C ARG A 72 8.69 42.92 -9.06
N ALA A 73 9.87 43.05 -8.47
CA ALA A 73 10.04 44.00 -7.38
C ALA A 73 10.15 45.40 -8.02
N PRO A 74 9.18 46.32 -7.85
CA PRO A 74 9.40 47.70 -8.25
C PRO A 74 10.39 48.31 -7.26
N ALA A 75 11.58 48.63 -7.75
CA ALA A 75 12.45 49.60 -7.10
C ALA A 75 11.71 50.94 -7.00
N LYS A 76 11.57 51.49 -5.79
CA LYS A 76 11.42 52.93 -5.58
C LYS A 76 12.24 53.36 -4.36
N LYS A 77 13.26 54.16 -4.63
CA LYS A 77 13.79 55.20 -3.74
C LYS A 77 12.85 56.39 -3.77
#